data_AF-A0A957UA47-F1
#
_entry.id   AF-A0A957UA47-F1
#
_cell.length_a   1.000
_cell.length_b   1.000
_cell.length_c   1.000
_cell.angle_alpha   90.00
_cell.angle_beta   90.00
_cell.angle_gamma   90.00
#
_symmetry.space_group_name_H-M   'P 1'
#
loop_
_entity.id
_entity.type
_entity.pdbx_description
1 polymer ?
#
loop_
_entity_poly.entity_id
_entity_poly.type
_entity_poly.pdbx_seq_one_letter_code
_entity_poly.pdbx_strand_id
1 'polypeptide(L)'
;MDFNFQINGNEQNEHEYDVVIIGGGPAGATAAMYAARADLRTAVIDKGLTAGALGITGKIANYPGIVGEIGGAELLERMRVQAESFGARFIQDKVQAVDLASEPKLVFGNAGTYSARAVIIATGSMGRGQRVKGEDELLGRGVSYCA
;
A
#
# COMPACT_ATOMS: atom_id res chain seq x y z
N MET A 1 -32.86 -0.24 32.56
CA MET A 1 -31.47 0.25 32.63
C MET A 1 -31.16 0.80 31.26
N ASP A 2 -31.32 2.11 31.11
CA ASP A 2 -31.11 2.78 29.83
C ASP A 2 -29.61 3.05 29.67
N PHE A 3 -28.97 2.30 28.79
CA PHE A 3 -27.58 2.53 28.41
C PHE A 3 -27.52 3.69 27.41
N ASN A 4 -27.50 4.90 27.95
CA ASN A 4 -27.30 6.11 27.18
C ASN A 4 -25.81 6.24 26.85
N PHE A 5 -25.41 5.87 25.64
CA PHE A 5 -24.04 6.04 25.18
C PHE A 5 -23.85 7.49 24.73
N GLN A 6 -23.27 8.32 25.58
CA GLN A 6 -22.83 9.65 25.19
C GLN A 6 -21.58 9.51 24.30
N ILE A 7 -21.75 9.72 22.99
CA ILE A 7 -20.63 9.94 22.08
C ILE A 7 -20.13 11.36 22.34
N ASN A 8 -19.09 11.47 23.16
CA ASN A 8 -18.34 12.71 23.32
C ASN A 8 -17.63 13.01 21.98
N GLY A 9 -18.15 13.98 21.25
CA GLY A 9 -17.53 14.47 20.02
C GLY A 9 -16.28 15.29 20.33
N ASN A 10 -15.12 14.64 20.44
CA ASN A 10 -13.81 15.19 20.03
C ASN A 10 -12.62 14.22 20.14
N GLU A 11 -12.83 12.90 20.08
CA GLU A 11 -11.71 11.98 19.82
C GLU A 11 -11.49 11.95 18.31
N GLN A 12 -10.45 12.64 17.83
CA GLN A 12 -9.98 12.42 16.46
C GLN A 12 -9.66 10.94 16.34
N ASN A 13 -10.47 10.21 15.57
CA ASN A 13 -10.26 8.80 15.35
C ASN A 13 -8.85 8.65 14.73
N GLU A 14 -7.95 7.93 15.41
CA GLU A 14 -6.53 7.86 14.99
C GLU A 14 -6.38 7.37 13.54
N HIS A 15 -7.40 6.64 13.06
CA HIS A 15 -7.50 6.03 11.75
C HIS A 15 -8.50 6.69 10.78
N GLU A 16 -8.82 7.97 10.97
CA GLU A 16 -9.57 8.77 10.01
C GLU A 16 -8.64 9.51 9.04
N TYR A 17 -8.91 9.39 7.74
CA TYR A 17 -8.08 9.94 6.67
C TYR A 17 -8.95 10.60 5.59
N ASP A 18 -8.38 11.53 4.83
CA ASP A 18 -9.02 11.99 3.60
C ASP A 18 -8.94 10.92 2.52
N VAL A 19 -7.78 10.26 2.41
CA VAL A 19 -7.50 9.23 1.42
C VAL A 19 -6.82 8.03 2.06
N VAL A 20 -7.40 6.84 1.88
CA VAL A 20 -6.72 5.56 2.16
C VAL A 20 -6.36 4.88 0.86
N ILE A 21 -5.11 4.45 0.75
CA ILE A 21 -4.55 3.77 -0.42
C ILE A 21 -4.26 2.33 -0.02
N ILE A 22 -4.81 1.37 -0.77
CA ILE A 22 -4.63 -0.06 -0.48
C ILE A 22 -3.54 -0.61 -1.40
N GLY A 23 -2.38 -0.91 -0.82
CA GLY A 23 -1.19 -1.37 -1.53
C GLY A 23 -0.13 -0.27 -1.65
N GLY A 24 1.09 -0.60 -1.24
CA GLY A 24 2.23 0.32 -1.15
C GLY A 24 3.32 0.03 -2.16
N GLY A 25 2.96 -0.49 -3.34
CA GLY A 25 3.86 -0.61 -4.50
C GLY A 25 4.04 0.74 -5.22
N PRO A 26 4.61 0.77 -6.44
CA PRO A 26 4.89 2.02 -7.16
C PRO A 26 3.63 2.85 -7.43
N ALA A 27 2.51 2.21 -7.77
CA ALA A 27 1.24 2.90 -7.97
C ALA A 27 0.73 3.56 -6.69
N GLY A 28 0.77 2.84 -5.56
CA GLY A 28 0.31 3.34 -4.26
C GLY A 28 1.21 4.43 -3.71
N ALA A 29 2.54 4.25 -3.77
CA ALA A 29 3.50 5.27 -3.35
C ALA A 29 3.38 6.55 -4.18
N THR A 30 3.17 6.44 -5.50
CA THR A 30 2.92 7.61 -6.36
C THR A 30 1.61 8.31 -6.00
N ALA A 31 0.52 7.56 -5.83
CA ALA A 31 -0.76 8.12 -5.41
C ALA A 31 -0.65 8.84 -4.05
N ALA A 32 0.08 8.24 -3.10
CA ALA A 32 0.31 8.79 -1.77
C ALA A 32 1.09 10.10 -1.82
N MET A 33 2.14 10.15 -2.63
CA MET A 33 2.93 11.36 -2.85
C MET A 33 2.04 12.50 -3.37
N TYR A 34 1.17 12.25 -4.35
CA TYR A 34 0.31 13.29 -4.91
C TYR A 34 -0.81 13.70 -3.96
N ALA A 35 -1.43 12.76 -3.24
CA ALA A 35 -2.47 13.06 -2.26
C ALA A 35 -1.91 13.89 -1.09
N ALA A 36 -0.75 13.49 -0.55
CA ALA A 36 -0.09 14.24 0.52
C ALA A 36 0.35 15.64 0.06
N ARG A 37 0.84 15.79 -1.18
CA ARG A 37 1.13 17.12 -1.78
C ARG A 37 -0.09 18.02 -1.93
N ALA A 38 -1.28 17.44 -1.99
CA ALA A 38 -2.55 18.18 -2.00
C ALA A 38 -3.07 18.50 -0.59
N ASP A 39 -2.23 18.32 0.44
CA ASP A 39 -2.54 18.56 1.85
C ASP A 39 -3.67 17.66 2.40
N LEU A 40 -3.83 16.47 1.81
CA LEU A 40 -4.80 15.47 2.26
C LEU A 40 -4.16 14.55 3.28
N ARG A 41 -4.84 14.31 4.40
CA ARG A 41 -4.39 13.32 5.41
C ARG A 41 -4.44 11.92 4.78
N THR A 42 -3.28 11.39 4.41
CA THR A 42 -3.16 10.22 3.53
C THR A 42 -2.53 9.03 4.25
N ALA A 43 -3.17 7.86 4.16
CA ALA A 43 -2.59 6.59 4.61
C ALA A 43 -2.39 5.62 3.45
N VAL A 44 -1.33 4.83 3.51
CA VAL A 44 -1.09 3.68 2.63
C VAL A 44 -1.07 2.42 3.49
N ILE A 45 -2.01 1.51 3.25
CA ILE A 45 -2.06 0.22 3.95
C ILE A 45 -1.37 -0.83 3.09
N ASP A 46 -0.26 -1.39 3.57
CA ASP A 46 0.58 -2.30 2.80
C ASP A 46 1.25 -3.39 3.63
N LYS A 47 1.60 -4.51 2.99
CA LYS A 47 2.22 -5.67 3.64
C LYS A 47 3.73 -5.52 3.91
N GLY A 48 4.41 -4.55 3.31
CA GLY A 48 5.84 -4.30 3.49
C GLY A 48 6.62 -4.16 2.17
N LEU A 49 7.89 -3.74 2.27
CA LEU A 49 8.77 -3.44 1.11
C LEU A 49 9.11 -4.66 0.25
N THR A 50 9.09 -5.85 0.84
CA THR A 50 9.38 -7.12 0.16
C THR A 50 8.11 -7.75 -0.44
N ALA A 51 6.98 -7.06 -0.36
CA ALA A 51 5.72 -7.51 -0.94
C ALA A 51 5.49 -6.94 -2.35
N GLY A 52 4.71 -7.67 -3.16
CA GLY A 52 4.37 -7.26 -4.52
C GLY A 52 5.50 -7.49 -5.52
N ALA A 53 5.19 -7.32 -6.81
CA ALA A 53 6.07 -7.69 -7.90
C ALA A 53 7.41 -6.92 -7.88
N LEU A 54 7.38 -5.61 -7.59
CA LEU A 54 8.58 -4.80 -7.53
C LEU A 54 9.47 -5.19 -6.34
N GLY A 55 8.90 -5.37 -5.15
CA GLY A 55 9.65 -5.68 -3.92
C GLY A 55 10.47 -6.98 -3.99
N ILE A 56 10.04 -7.96 -4.78
CA ILE A 56 10.75 -9.23 -4.98
C ILE A 56 11.71 -9.24 -6.17
N THR A 57 11.71 -8.18 -6.98
CA THR A 57 12.54 -8.13 -8.19
C THR A 57 13.99 -7.83 -7.84
N GLY A 58 14.90 -8.73 -8.24
CA GLY A 58 16.32 -8.59 -7.93
C GLY A 58 17.03 -7.43 -8.62
N LYS A 59 16.66 -7.14 -9.88
CA LYS A 59 17.28 -6.08 -10.70
C LYS A 59 16.26 -5.38 -11.58
N ILE A 60 16.28 -4.05 -11.57
CA ILE A 60 15.51 -3.16 -12.43
C ILE A 60 16.50 -2.28 -13.21
N ALA A 61 16.41 -2.31 -14.53
CA ALA A 61 17.28 -1.53 -15.44
C ALA A 61 16.50 -0.60 -16.37
N ASN A 62 15.17 -0.56 -16.22
CA ASN A 62 14.24 0.08 -17.15
C ASN A 62 13.31 1.12 -16.49
N TYR A 63 13.64 1.59 -15.29
CA TYR A 63 12.89 2.66 -14.64
C TYR A 63 13.49 4.03 -15.00
N PRO A 64 12.77 4.91 -15.70
CA PRO A 64 13.30 6.21 -16.12
C PRO A 64 13.80 7.06 -14.95
N GLY A 65 14.94 7.73 -15.14
CA GLY A 65 15.58 8.54 -14.10
C GLY A 65 16.54 7.77 -13.18
N ILE A 66 16.60 6.43 -13.31
CA ILE A 66 17.63 5.61 -12.67
C ILE A 66 18.64 5.17 -13.73
N VAL A 67 19.90 5.57 -13.57
CA VAL A 67 21.01 5.15 -14.44
C VAL A 67 21.60 3.85 -13.89
N GLY A 68 21.74 2.84 -14.73
CA GLY A 68 22.25 1.52 -14.33
C GLY A 68 21.15 0.61 -13.80
N GLU A 69 21.52 -0.29 -12.88
CA GLU A 69 20.61 -1.24 -12.24
C GLU A 69 20.30 -0.81 -10.80
N ILE A 70 19.07 -1.06 -10.34
CA ILE A 70 18.66 -0.89 -8.94
C ILE A 70 17.89 -2.12 -8.46
N GLY A 71 18.00 -2.47 -7.18
CA GLY A 71 17.16 -3.50 -6.58
C GLY A 71 15.70 -3.05 -6.49
N GLY A 72 14.75 -3.96 -6.70
CA GLY A 72 13.33 -3.61 -6.68
C GLY A 72 12.84 -3.08 -5.33
N ALA A 73 13.27 -3.71 -4.22
CA ALA A 73 12.99 -3.22 -2.87
C ALA A 73 13.62 -1.84 -2.60
N GLU A 74 14.83 -1.59 -3.10
CA GLU A 74 15.52 -0.31 -2.96
C GLU A 74 14.79 0.80 -3.72
N LEU A 75 14.37 0.53 -4.96
CA LEU A 75 13.57 1.47 -5.74
C LEU A 75 12.25 1.80 -5.04
N LEU A 76 11.58 0.80 -4.47
CA LEU A 76 10.34 1.00 -3.74
C LEU A 76 10.53 1.85 -2.48
N GLU A 77 11.59 1.59 -1.71
CA GLU A 77 11.93 2.39 -0.53
C GLU A 77 12.13 3.87 -0.88
N ARG A 78 12.87 4.16 -1.96
CA ARG A 78 13.05 5.54 -2.44
C ARG A 78 11.72 6.23 -2.75
N MET A 79 10.77 5.51 -3.37
CA MET A 79 9.42 6.04 -3.63
C MET A 79 8.64 6.32 -2.35
N ARG A 80 8.75 5.44 -1.34
CA ARG A 80 8.06 5.62 -0.05
C ARG A 80 8.61 6.81 0.73
N VAL A 81 9.93 6.89 0.88
CA VAL A 81 10.60 8.03 1.53
C VAL A 81 10.20 9.35 0.87
N GLN A 82 10.09 9.38 -0.46
CA GLN A 82 9.61 10.56 -1.16
C GLN A 82 8.16 10.91 -0.79
N ALA A 83 7.25 9.93 -0.77
CA ALA A 83 5.87 10.18 -0.37
C ALA A 83 5.73 10.60 1.11
N GLU A 84 6.49 9.97 2.01
CA GLU A 84 6.55 10.31 3.44
C GLU A 84 7.07 11.73 3.68
N SER A 85 8.02 12.20 2.86
CA SER A 85 8.51 13.59 2.95
C SER A 85 7.45 14.65 2.64
N PHE A 86 6.35 14.27 1.97
CA PHE A 86 5.18 15.13 1.79
C PHE A 86 4.07 14.89 2.82
N GLY A 87 4.24 13.96 3.76
CA GLY A 87 3.29 13.68 4.84
C GLY A 87 2.42 12.43 4.67
N ALA A 88 2.66 11.60 3.65
CA ALA A 88 1.98 10.30 3.56
C ALA A 88 2.42 9.36 4.70
N ARG A 89 1.49 8.59 5.26
CA ARG A 89 1.80 7.58 6.30
C ARG A 89 1.68 6.16 5.74
N PHE A 90 2.76 5.39 5.74
CA PHE A 90 2.70 3.96 5.46
C PHE A 90 2.39 3.17 6.73
N ILE A 91 1.39 2.31 6.66
CA ILE A 91 0.93 1.47 7.76
C ILE A 91 1.09 0.02 7.32
N GLN A 92 1.89 -0.73 8.10
CA GLN A 92 2.11 -2.13 7.82
C GLN A 92 0.91 -2.96 8.31
N ASP A 93 0.00 -3.28 7.39
CA ASP A 93 -1.17 -4.12 7.64
C ASP A 93 -1.65 -4.79 6.33
N LYS A 94 -2.46 -5.83 6.44
CA LYS A 94 -3.09 -6.53 5.32
C LYS A 94 -4.59 -6.26 5.33
N VAL A 95 -5.06 -5.53 4.33
CA VAL A 95 -6.50 -5.36 4.07
C VAL A 95 -7.15 -6.70 3.73
N GLN A 96 -8.27 -6.99 4.38
CA GLN A 96 -9.10 -8.17 4.20
C GLN A 96 -10.41 -7.87 3.49
N ALA A 97 -11.00 -6.70 3.77
CA ALA A 97 -12.28 -6.30 3.20
C ALA A 97 -12.40 -4.78 3.11
N VAL A 98 -13.36 -4.32 2.31
CA VAL A 98 -13.73 -2.92 2.20
C VAL A 98 -15.25 -2.78 2.18
N ASP A 99 -15.75 -1.72 2.80
CA ASP A 99 -17.11 -1.21 2.56
C ASP A 99 -16.99 0.16 1.90
N LEU A 100 -17.22 0.19 0.58
CA LEU A 100 -17.12 1.39 -0.24
C LEU A 100 -18.46 2.12 -0.40
N ALA A 101 -19.55 1.54 0.11
CA ALA A 101 -20.89 2.15 0.06
C ALA A 101 -21.18 3.03 1.28
N SER A 102 -20.52 2.77 2.40
CA SER A 102 -20.55 3.62 3.58
C SER A 102 -19.88 4.98 3.34
N GLU A 103 -20.36 6.01 4.07
CA GLU A 103 -19.74 7.34 4.13
C GLU A 103 -19.48 7.72 5.61
N PRO A 104 -18.21 7.78 6.06
CA PRO A 104 -16.98 7.54 5.29
C PRO A 104 -16.82 6.05 4.91
N LYS A 105 -16.02 5.79 3.87
CA LYS A 105 -15.69 4.43 3.39
C LYS A 105 -14.85 3.74 4.46
N LEU A 106 -15.04 2.42 4.59
CA LEU A 106 -14.33 1.62 5.58
C LEU A 106 -13.39 0.62 4.92
N VAL A 107 -12.18 0.50 5.46
CA VAL A 107 -11.16 -0.46 5.05
C VAL A 107 -10.79 -1.29 6.26
N PHE A 108 -11.01 -2.60 6.18
CA PHE A 108 -10.79 -3.54 7.28
C PHE A 108 -9.45 -4.26 7.09
N GLY A 109 -8.49 -3.96 7.96
CA GLY A 109 -7.20 -4.64 8.04
C GLY A 109 -7.16 -5.74 9.10
N ASN A 110 -6.00 -6.37 9.29
CA ASN A 110 -5.83 -7.32 10.40
C ASN A 110 -5.60 -6.60 11.73
N ALA A 111 -4.93 -5.45 11.68
CA ALA A 111 -4.55 -4.69 12.86
C ALA A 111 -5.58 -3.62 13.25
N GLY A 112 -6.41 -3.16 12.31
CA GLY A 112 -7.41 -2.14 12.59
C GLY A 112 -8.40 -1.90 11.46
N THR A 113 -9.32 -0.96 11.71
CA THR A 113 -10.25 -0.43 10.71
C THR A 113 -9.88 1.01 10.41
N TYR A 114 -9.81 1.35 9.13
CA TYR A 114 -9.45 2.67 8.64
C TYR A 114 -10.67 3.29 7.94
N SER A 115 -10.98 4.54 8.25
CA SER A 115 -12.07 5.29 7.59
C SER A 115 -11.49 6.35 6.66
N ALA A 116 -12.12 6.52 5.49
CA ALA A 116 -11.68 7.52 4.53
C ALA A 116 -12.82 8.09 3.68
N ARG A 117 -12.66 9.35 3.26
CA ARG A 117 -13.57 9.98 2.29
C ARG A 117 -13.40 9.39 0.89
N ALA A 118 -12.16 9.06 0.53
CA ALA A 118 -11.82 8.38 -0.72
C ALA A 118 -10.89 7.18 -0.50
N VAL A 119 -11.02 6.16 -1.34
CA VAL A 119 -10.16 4.97 -1.33
C VAL A 119 -9.54 4.76 -2.71
N ILE A 120 -8.22 4.57 -2.78
CA ILE A 120 -7.51 4.21 -4.00
C ILE A 120 -7.05 2.76 -3.90
N ILE A 121 -7.45 1.93 -4.87
CA ILE A 121 -7.07 0.52 -4.91
C ILE A 121 -5.81 0.36 -5.78
N ALA A 122 -4.69 0.05 -5.14
CA ALA A 122 -3.37 -0.13 -5.75
C ALA A 122 -2.75 -1.50 -5.37
N THR A 123 -3.59 -2.53 -5.22
CA THR A 123 -3.23 -3.86 -4.70
C THR A 123 -2.31 -4.66 -5.63
N GLY A 124 -2.13 -4.19 -6.86
CA GLY A 124 -1.34 -4.87 -7.90
C GLY A 124 -1.91 -6.22 -8.30
N SER A 125 -1.08 -7.00 -8.98
CA SER A 125 -1.37 -8.38 -9.36
C SER A 125 -0.13 -9.24 -9.13
N MET A 126 -0.30 -10.39 -8.49
CA MET A 126 0.72 -11.43 -8.41
C MET A 126 0.28 -12.61 -9.30
N GLY A 127 1.24 -13.33 -9.88
CA GLY A 127 0.97 -14.49 -10.76
C GLY A 127 0.06 -15.54 -10.11
N ARG A 128 -0.62 -16.33 -10.94
CA ARG A 128 -1.55 -17.38 -10.50
C ARG A 128 -0.84 -18.38 -9.58
N GLY A 129 -1.53 -18.83 -8.53
CA GLY A 129 -0.96 -19.69 -7.49
C GLY A 129 -0.70 -21.16 -7.86
N GLN A 130 -0.92 -21.57 -9.12
CA GLN A 130 -0.50 -22.90 -9.56
C GLN A 130 0.96 -22.86 -9.93
N ARG A 131 1.81 -23.18 -8.94
CA ARG A 131 3.25 -23.30 -9.12
C ARG A 131 3.63 -24.73 -9.44
N VAL A 132 4.54 -24.94 -10.38
CA VAL A 132 5.14 -26.25 -10.66
C VAL A 132 6.29 -26.53 -9.69
N LYS A 133 6.61 -27.81 -9.48
CA LYS A 133 7.70 -28.20 -8.58
C LYS A 133 9.02 -27.55 -9.05
N GLY A 134 9.71 -26.87 -8.12
CA GLY A 134 10.98 -26.17 -8.38
C GLY A 134 10.83 -24.72 -8.85
N GLU A 135 9.61 -24.24 -9.14
CA GLU A 135 9.39 -22.86 -9.60
C GLU A 135 9.79 -21.82 -8.55
N ASP A 136 9.44 -22.05 -7.28
CA ASP A 136 9.80 -21.16 -6.18
C ASP A 136 11.30 -21.13 -5.88
N GLU A 137 11.97 -22.27 -6.03
CA GLU A 137 13.41 -22.40 -5.80
C GLU A 137 14.23 -21.69 -6.90
N LEU A 138 13.65 -21.56 -8.09
CA LEU A 138 14.28 -20.98 -9.28
C LEU A 138 13.82 -19.55 -9.58
N LEU A 139 12.88 -18.99 -8.79
CA LEU A 139 12.40 -17.62 -8.97
C LEU A 139 13.56 -16.62 -8.81
N GLY A 140 13.80 -15.80 -9.84
CA GLY A 140 14.94 -14.88 -9.90
C GLY A 140 16.29 -15.55 -10.23
N ARG A 141 16.29 -16.87 -10.50
CA ARG A 141 17.47 -17.68 -10.86
C ARG A 141 17.28 -18.47 -12.16
N GLY A 142 16.35 -18.03 -13.01
CA GLY A 142 15.99 -18.67 -14.28
C GLY A 142 14.49 -18.66 -14.54
N VAL A 143 13.67 -18.64 -13.48
CA VAL A 143 12.22 -18.38 -13.57
C VAL A 143 11.96 -16.88 -13.36
N SER A 144 11.18 -16.28 -14.25
CA SER A 144 10.71 -14.89 -14.17
C SER A 144 9.24 -14.79 -14.57
N TYR A 145 8.49 -13.90 -13.92
CA TYR A 145 7.11 -13.55 -14.28
C TYR A 145 6.99 -12.19 -14.97
N CYS A 146 8.11 -11.48 -15.13
CA CYS A 146 8.22 -10.28 -15.93
C CYS A 146 9.19 -10.56 -17.08
N ALA A 147 8.77 -10.21 -18.30
CA ALA A 147 9.59 -10.27 -19.50
C ALA A 147 10.33 -8.94 -19.71
#